data_AF-A0AA38CP59-F1
#
_entry.id   AF-A0AA38CP59-F1
#
_cell.length_a   1.000
_cell.length_b   1.000
_cell.length_c   1.000
_cell.angle_alpha   90.00
_cell.angle_beta   90.00
_cell.angle_gamma   90.00
#
_symmetry.space_group_name_H-M   'P 1'
#
loop_
_entity.id
_entity.type
_entity.pdbx_description
1 polymer ?
#
loop_
_entity_poly.entity_id
_entity_poly.type
_entity_poly.pdbx_seq_one_letter_code
_entity_poly.pdbx_strand_id
1 'polypeptide(L)'
;MADGPGRVLDYLGTHQHLAVDLTPSVLPDGSLQILSRGQRFHEGPVSFRFPLALSGTAVLREGFDDAAGRFTIEVAVSNERFGPLAGYEGSFTCTYPEVVGDAVPTSARTLREERRR
;
A
#
# COMPACT_ATOMS: atom_id res chain seq x y z
N MET A 1 -0.41 11.41 -11.85
CA MET A 1 -0.05 10.10 -12.43
C MET A 1 1.24 9.69 -11.75
N ALA A 2 1.36 8.45 -11.29
CA ALA A 2 2.68 7.85 -11.08
C ALA A 2 3.36 7.77 -12.46
N ASP A 3 3.97 8.88 -12.86
CA ASP A 3 4.66 9.00 -14.14
C ASP A 3 6.11 9.35 -13.79
N GLY A 4 6.90 8.29 -13.62
CA GLY A 4 8.29 8.37 -13.18
C GLY A 4 8.75 7.07 -12.51
N PRO A 5 10.03 6.69 -12.66
CA PRO A 5 10.58 5.48 -12.04
C PRO A 5 10.43 5.51 -10.51
N GLY A 6 10.14 4.36 -9.90
CA GLY A 6 10.06 4.21 -8.44
C GLY A 6 8.75 4.65 -7.80
N ARG A 7 7.66 4.79 -8.57
CA ARG A 7 6.30 5.00 -8.03
C ARG A 7 5.42 3.79 -8.34
N VAL A 8 4.62 3.38 -7.35
CA VAL A 8 3.65 2.29 -7.48
C VAL A 8 2.25 2.89 -7.39
N LEU A 9 1.38 2.55 -8.33
CA LEU A 9 -0.04 2.92 -8.25
C LEU A 9 -0.78 1.74 -7.63
N ASP A 10 -1.40 1.97 -6.48
CA ASP A 10 -2.19 0.98 -5.76
C ASP A 10 -3.69 1.26 -5.90
N TYR A 11 -4.46 0.20 -6.09
CA TYR A 11 -5.91 0.24 -6.21
C TYR A 11 -6.54 -0.41 -4.99
N LEU A 12 -6.92 0.41 -4.03
CA LEU A 12 -7.51 -0.01 -2.76
C LEU A 12 -9.03 -0.21 -2.87
N GLY A 13 -9.52 -1.16 -2.08
CA GLY A 13 -10.94 -1.51 -1.96
C GLY A 13 -11.35 -2.72 -2.79
N THR A 14 -12.42 -3.39 -2.37
CA THR A 14 -12.97 -4.59 -3.03
C THR A 14 -13.38 -4.38 -4.49
N HIS A 15 -13.57 -3.13 -4.90
CA HIS A 15 -13.92 -2.74 -6.28
C HIS A 15 -12.87 -1.83 -6.93
N GLN A 16 -11.66 -1.72 -6.37
CA GLN A 16 -10.57 -0.87 -6.90
C GLN A 16 -10.94 0.63 -7.01
N HIS A 17 -11.88 1.09 -6.19
CA HIS A 17 -12.41 2.46 -6.26
C HIS A 17 -11.42 3.51 -5.78
N LEU A 18 -10.27 3.15 -5.18
CA LEU A 18 -9.33 4.13 -4.65
C LEU A 18 -7.93 3.94 -5.23
N ALA A 19 -7.54 4.83 -6.14
CA ALA A 19 -6.20 4.85 -6.70
C ALA A 19 -5.27 5.73 -5.85
N VAL A 20 -4.14 5.17 -5.41
CA VAL A 20 -3.20 5.81 -4.50
C VAL A 20 -1.79 5.73 -5.08
N ASP A 21 -1.12 6.88 -5.16
CA ASP A 21 0.28 6.96 -5.58
C ASP A 21 1.17 6.61 -4.35
N LEU A 22 1.88 5.47 -4.42
CA LEU A 22 2.84 4.99 -3.43
C LEU A 22 4.27 5.31 -3.86
N THR A 23 5.09 5.75 -2.91
CA THR A 23 6.51 6.04 -3.09
C THR A 23 7.33 5.19 -2.12
N PRO A 24 7.80 4.01 -2.54
CA PRO A 24 8.70 3.17 -1.75
C PRO A 24 10.11 3.76 -1.67
N SER A 25 10.78 3.55 -0.53
CA SER A 25 12.17 3.93 -0.28
C SER A 25 12.77 3.03 0.80
N VAL A 26 14.05 2.71 0.70
CA VAL A 26 14.79 2.02 1.77
C VAL A 26 15.41 3.06 2.69
N LEU A 27 15.21 2.91 4.00
CA LEU A 27 15.77 3.78 5.03
C LEU A 27 17.21 3.37 5.38
N PRO A 28 18.00 4.25 6.04
CA PRO A 28 19.40 3.96 6.39
C PRO A 28 19.61 2.71 7.26
N ASP A 29 18.59 2.32 8.03
CA ASP A 29 18.59 1.12 8.87
C ASP A 29 18.23 -0.16 8.10
N GLY A 30 17.98 -0.06 6.78
CA GLY A 30 17.59 -1.18 5.92
C GLY A 30 16.09 -1.45 5.89
N SER A 31 15.28 -0.74 6.68
CA SER A 31 13.82 -0.89 6.65
C SER A 31 13.21 -0.30 5.37
N LEU A 32 12.10 -0.88 4.93
CA LEU A 32 11.29 -0.37 3.82
C LEU A 32 10.32 0.68 4.35
N GLN A 33 10.33 1.86 3.77
CA GLN A 33 9.30 2.88 3.98
C GLN A 33 8.48 3.06 2.70
N ILE A 34 7.15 3.07 2.84
CA ILE A 34 6.23 3.40 1.74
C ILE A 34 5.41 4.63 2.15
N LEU A 35 5.49 5.66 1.32
CA LEU A 35 4.68 6.87 1.48
C LEU A 35 3.53 6.87 0.50
N SER A 36 2.31 7.03 1.02
CA SER A 36 1.09 7.20 0.25
C SER A 36 0.68 8.66 0.26
N ARG A 37 0.62 9.29 -0.93
CA ARG A 37 0.23 10.70 -1.08
C ARG A 37 -0.93 10.86 -2.04
N GLY A 38 -2.02 11.43 -1.55
CA GLY A 38 -3.19 11.77 -2.36
C GLY A 38 -4.00 10.55 -2.79
N GLN A 39 -5.28 10.54 -2.44
CA GLN A 39 -6.20 9.46 -2.76
C GLN A 39 -7.17 9.93 -3.84
N ARG A 40 -7.39 9.12 -4.89
CA ARG A 40 -8.38 9.41 -5.94
C ARG A 40 -9.46 8.35 -5.93
N PHE A 41 -10.72 8.78 -5.80
CA PHE A 41 -11.85 7.88 -5.74
C PHE A 41 -12.54 7.79 -7.11
N HIS A 42 -12.87 6.59 -7.55
CA HIS A 42 -13.50 6.25 -8.81
C HIS A 42 -14.67 5.31 -8.54
N GLU A 43 -15.91 5.80 -8.57
CA GLU A 43 -17.13 4.98 -8.44
C GLU A 43 -18.14 5.37 -9.54
N GLY A 44 -18.30 4.50 -10.54
CA GLY A 44 -19.24 4.72 -11.65
C GLY A 44 -18.91 5.94 -12.55
N PRO A 45 -19.91 6.66 -13.11
CA PRO A 45 -19.69 7.84 -13.95
C PRO A 45 -19.16 9.07 -13.18
N VAL A 46 -19.01 8.96 -11.86
CA VAL A 46 -18.54 10.03 -10.98
C VAL A 46 -17.11 9.73 -10.55
N SER A 47 -16.16 10.41 -11.18
CA SER A 47 -14.77 10.43 -10.75
C SER A 47 -14.55 11.72 -9.96
N PHE A 48 -14.30 11.61 -8.65
CA PHE A 48 -13.95 12.76 -7.85
C PHE A 48 -12.61 12.54 -7.15
N ARG A 49 -11.75 13.56 -7.21
CA ARG A 49 -10.65 13.66 -6.25
C ARG A 49 -11.33 13.79 -4.89
N PHE A 50 -11.21 12.78 -4.04
CA PHE A 50 -11.63 12.91 -2.65
C PHE A 50 -11.00 14.21 -2.12
N PRO A 51 -11.75 15.11 -1.49
CA PRO A 51 -11.21 16.42 -1.12
C PRO A 51 -9.93 16.21 -0.34
N LEU A 52 -8.81 16.79 -0.78
CA LEU A 52 -7.51 16.67 -0.09
C LEU A 52 -7.62 17.02 1.41
N ALA A 53 -8.60 17.86 1.77
CA ALA A 53 -8.94 18.20 3.15
C ALA A 53 -9.33 17.01 4.03
N LEU A 54 -9.80 15.90 3.44
CA LEU A 54 -10.17 14.65 4.11
C LEU A 54 -9.26 13.48 3.71
N SER A 55 -8.31 13.69 2.78
CA SER A 55 -7.37 12.66 2.36
C SER A 55 -6.33 12.41 3.45
N GLY A 56 -6.23 11.17 3.93
CA GLY A 56 -5.15 10.75 4.81
C GLY A 56 -3.87 10.49 4.01
N THR A 57 -2.74 11.01 4.49
CA THR A 57 -1.40 10.56 4.12
C THR A 57 -1.10 9.32 4.97
N ALA A 58 -0.66 8.24 4.34
CA ALA A 58 -0.21 7.05 5.04
C ALA A 58 1.31 6.88 4.94
N VAL A 59 1.93 6.54 6.06
CA VAL A 59 3.33 6.13 6.16
C VAL A 59 3.31 4.69 6.63
N LEU A 60 3.90 3.79 5.85
CA LEU A 60 4.16 2.41 6.22
C LEU A 60 5.66 2.24 6.40
N ARG A 61 6.06 1.56 7.47
CA ARG A 61 7.42 1.09 7.71
C ARG A 61 7.39 -0.40 7.98
N GLU A 62 8.23 -1.12 7.26
CA GLU A 62 8.40 -2.55 7.39
C GLU A 62 9.89 -2.86 7.54
N GLY A 63 10.20 -3.79 8.43
CA GLY A 63 11.57 -4.20 8.68
C GLY A 63 11.66 -5.65 9.14
N PHE A 64 12.87 -6.07 9.47
CA PHE A 64 13.13 -7.35 10.10
C PHE A 64 13.91 -7.12 11.40
N ASP A 65 13.39 -7.66 12.50
CA ASP A 65 14.09 -7.70 13.78
C ASP A 65 14.88 -9.00 13.85
N ASP A 66 16.21 -8.90 13.68
CA ASP A 66 17.13 -10.04 13.73
C ASP A 66 17.16 -10.73 15.11
N ALA A 67 16.94 -9.98 16.19
CA ALA A 67 16.96 -10.54 17.55
C ALA A 67 15.69 -11.34 17.83
N ALA A 68 14.55 -10.87 17.33
CA ALA A 68 13.26 -11.56 17.47
C ALA A 68 12.98 -12.59 16.36
N GLY A 69 13.69 -12.51 15.23
CA GLY A 69 13.45 -13.33 14.04
C GLY A 69 12.08 -13.06 13.41
N ARG A 70 11.63 -11.79 13.41
CA ARG A 70 10.27 -11.40 13.00
C ARG A 70 10.28 -10.21 12.05
N PHE A 71 9.31 -10.21 11.14
CA PHE A 71 8.98 -9.00 10.38
C PHE A 71 8.24 -8.02 11.28
N THR A 72 8.56 -6.74 11.17
CA THR A 72 7.86 -5.64 11.83
C THR A 72 7.07 -4.85 10.80
N ILE A 73 5.92 -4.34 11.22
CA ILE A 73 5.10 -3.44 10.41
C ILE A 73 4.54 -2.33 11.29
N GLU A 74 4.65 -1.10 10.82
CA GLU A 74 4.07 0.08 11.42
C GLU A 74 3.36 0.87 10.32
N VAL A 75 2.08 1.19 10.54
CA VAL A 75 1.29 2.01 9.63
C VAL A 75 0.70 3.16 10.41
N ALA A 76 0.97 4.38 9.94
CA ALA A 76 0.40 5.60 10.47
C ALA A 76 -0.33 6.37 9.36
N VAL A 77 -1.62 6.62 9.56
CA VAL A 77 -2.45 7.42 8.68
C VAL A 77 -2.80 8.72 9.38
N SER A 78 -2.51 9.85 8.74
CA SER A 78 -2.74 11.18 9.28
C SER A 78 -3.33 12.11 8.24
N ASN A 79 -4.07 13.11 8.68
CA ASN A 79 -4.56 14.19 7.84
C ASN A 79 -3.98 15.52 8.36
N GLU A 80 -3.62 16.42 7.46
CA GLU A 80 -2.98 17.70 7.80
C GLU A 80 -3.85 18.59 8.72
N ARG A 81 -5.18 18.45 8.66
CA ARG A 81 -6.14 19.25 9.44
C ARG A 81 -6.64 18.55 10.70
N PHE A 82 -6.89 17.24 10.59
CA PHE A 82 -7.50 16.45 11.67
C PHE A 82 -6.50 15.67 12.51
N GLY A 83 -5.21 15.65 12.12
CA GLY A 83 -4.18 14.90 12.83
C GLY A 83 -4.25 13.39 12.53
N PRO A 84 -3.81 12.53 13.46
CA PRO A 84 -3.84 11.08 13.29
C PRO A 84 -5.27 10.56 13.07
N LEU A 85 -5.46 9.75 12.03
CA LEU A 85 -6.75 9.17 11.67
C LEU A 85 -6.85 7.69 12.08
N ALA A 86 -5.80 6.92 11.80
CA ALA A 86 -5.73 5.50 12.04
C ALA A 86 -4.27 5.03 12.03
N GLY A 87 -4.02 3.86 12.61
CA GLY A 87 -2.73 3.21 12.52
C GLY A 87 -2.76 1.85 13.18
N TYR A 88 -1.75 1.05 12.87
CA TYR A 88 -1.50 -0.19 13.57
C TYR A 88 0.00 -0.47 13.57
N GLU A 89 0.43 -1.22 14.57
CA GLU A 89 1.77 -1.77 14.66
C GLU A 89 1.67 -3.25 14.96
N GLY A 90 2.68 -4.00 14.55
CA GLY A 90 2.73 -5.42 14.84
C GLY A 90 3.98 -6.09 14.34
N SER A 91 4.06 -7.38 14.62
CA SER A 91 5.08 -8.25 14.07
C SER A 91 4.49 -9.58 13.67
N PHE A 92 5.09 -10.21 12.67
CA PHE A 92 4.63 -11.50 12.15
C PHE A 92 5.80 -12.33 11.64
N THR A 93 5.51 -13.61 11.44
CA THR A 93 6.39 -14.56 10.73
C THR A 93 5.65 -15.02 9.48
N CYS A 94 6.39 -15.30 8.40
CA CYS A 94 5.81 -15.79 7.16
C CYS A 94 6.39 -17.17 6.82
N THR A 95 5.54 -18.03 6.28
CA THR A 95 5.96 -19.27 5.63
C THR A 95 5.84 -19.08 4.12
N TYR A 96 6.91 -19.37 3.39
CA TYR A 96 6.94 -19.27 1.92
C TYR A 96 6.81 -20.67 1.32
N PRO A 97 5.58 -21.17 1.05
CA PRO A 97 5.42 -22.45 0.38
C PRO A 97 5.98 -22.35 -1.04
N GLU A 98 6.56 -23.44 -1.54
CA GLU A 98 6.92 -23.51 -2.95
C GLU A 98 5.66 -23.46 -3.83
N VAL A 99 5.66 -22.55 -4.79
CA VAL A 99 4.59 -22.43 -5.79
C VAL A 99 5.11 -23.04 -7.09
N VAL A 100 4.59 -24.21 -7.46
CA VAL A 100 4.95 -24.90 -8.72
C VAL A 100 3.79 -24.81 -9.71
N GLY A 101 4.06 -24.29 -10.92
CA GLY A 101 3.05 -24.18 -11.98
C GLY A 101 1.89 -23.25 -11.62
N ASP A 102 0.65 -23.71 -11.83
CA ASP A 102 -0.58 -22.94 -11.58
C ASP A 102 -1.03 -22.88 -10.10
N ALA A 103 -0.15 -23.25 -9.16
CA ALA A 103 -0.48 -23.38 -7.74
C ALA A 103 -0.84 -22.08 -7.01
N VAL A 104 -0.87 -20.92 -7.69
CA VAL A 104 -1.39 -19.68 -7.11
C VAL A 104 -2.90 -19.80 -6.94
N PRO A 105 -3.43 -19.75 -5.70
CA PRO A 105 -4.87 -19.84 -5.45
C PRO A 105 -5.62 -18.78 -6.25
N THR A 106 -6.79 -19.14 -6.81
CA THR A 106 -7.62 -18.20 -7.58
C THR A 106 -7.97 -16.95 -6.76
N SER A 107 -8.11 -17.08 -5.44
CA SER A 107 -8.36 -15.96 -4.52
C SER A 107 -7.21 -14.95 -4.43
N ALA A 108 -5.98 -15.35 -4.77
CA ALA A 108 -4.81 -14.49 -4.80
C ALA A 108 -4.58 -13.87 -6.19
N ARG A 109 -5.33 -14.28 -7.21
CA ARG A 109 -5.25 -13.69 -8.55
C ARG A 109 -6.01 -12.37 -8.59
N THR A 110 -5.48 -11.41 -9.32
CA THR A 110 -6.15 -10.13 -9.60
C THR A 110 -7.45 -10.35 -10.35
N LEU A 111 -8.52 -9.62 -9.97
CA LEU A 111 -9.83 -9.67 -10.65
C LEU A 111 -9.75 -9.27 -12.13
N ARG A 112 -8.80 -8.41 -12.48
CA ARG A 112 -8.55 -7.92 -13.83
C ARG A 112 -7.07 -7.69 -14.03
N GLU A 113 -6.55 -8.19 -15.14
CA GLU A 113 -5.18 -7.94 -15.59
C GLU A 113 -5.27 -7.06 -16.84
N GLU A 114 -4.68 -5.87 -16.79
CA GLU A 114 -4.56 -5.00 -17.95
C GLU A 114 -3.09 -4.79 -18.29
N ARG A 115 -2.74 -5.09 -19.54
CA ARG A 115 -1.43 -4.76 -20.06
C ARG A 115 -1.37 -3.26 -20.34
N ARG A 116 -0.73 -2.48 -19.45
CA ARG A 116 -0.35 -1.10 -19.79
C ARG A 116 0.85 -1.11 -20.74
N ARG A 117 0.81 -0.20 -21.71
CA ARG A 117 1.83 -0.01 -22.76
C ARG A 117 2.88 0.98 -22.33
#